data_AF-A0A956VWB5-F1
#
_entry.id   AF-A0A956VWB5-F1
#
_cell.length_a   1.000
_cell.length_b   1.000
_cell.length_c   1.000
_cell.angle_alpha   90.00
_cell.angle_beta   90.00
_cell.angle_gamma   90.00
#
_symmetry.space_group_name_H-M   'P 1'
#
loop_
_entity.id
_entity.type
_entity.pdbx_description
1 polymer ?
#
loop_
_entity_poly.entity_id
_entity_poly.type
_entity_poly.pdbx_seq_one_letter_code
_entity_poly.pdbx_strand_id
1 'polypeptide(L)'
;MLLEAAEDAARALDVGLWLVGGGVRDLAVRRPLHDVDLAFAGDPSAFVDAVAARCPEVTVERTDRFGTATIASDEARLDLARLRTERYVVPGALPEVRAAKSIEADLARRDFSVNAIALELAPEVDRLIDPYGGIEDLGAGRLRVLHDRSFIDDATRLWRGARTAALFDLEPDAATARLIDEGLRWTEEISGTRLWAELAYTAGRGRALGTLERLERWGVLRSVHPGFCLAPESAAALQRRHPMPVERFAAVLLAPLAARDAILERFQAPGAAREVVQETAR
;
A
#
# COMPACT_ATOMS: atom_id res chain seq x y z
N MET A 1 16.62 -5.40 -18.18
CA MET A 1 15.73 -5.52 -19.33
C MET A 1 14.42 -4.72 -19.18
N LEU A 2 13.48 -5.05 -18.27
CA LEU A 2 12.21 -4.28 -18.16
C LEU A 2 12.41 -2.82 -17.74
N LEU A 3 13.25 -2.55 -16.75
CA LEU A 3 13.54 -1.18 -16.31
C LEU A 3 14.24 -0.37 -17.40
N GLU A 4 15.26 -0.94 -18.04
CA GLU A 4 15.97 -0.33 -19.17
C GLU A 4 15.01 -0.01 -20.33
N ALA A 5 14.06 -0.91 -20.63
CA ALA A 5 13.04 -0.67 -21.64
C ALA A 5 12.11 0.49 -21.27
N ALA A 6 11.78 0.65 -19.98
CA ALA A 6 11.02 1.79 -19.49
C ALA A 6 11.80 3.11 -19.61
N GLU A 7 13.08 3.10 -19.26
CA GLU A 7 13.97 4.27 -19.44
C GLU A 7 14.14 4.64 -20.92
N ASP A 8 14.33 3.66 -21.80
CA ASP A 8 14.44 3.87 -23.25
C ASP A 8 13.13 4.39 -23.86
N ALA A 9 11.99 3.93 -23.35
CA ALA A 9 10.68 4.46 -23.74
C ALA A 9 10.52 5.91 -23.28
N ALA A 10 10.92 6.22 -22.05
CA ALA A 10 10.88 7.57 -21.49
C ALA A 10 11.74 8.54 -22.30
N ARG A 11 12.98 8.13 -22.63
CA ARG A 11 13.89 8.89 -23.50
C ARG A 11 13.30 9.12 -24.90
N ALA A 12 12.74 8.09 -25.52
CA ALA A 12 12.20 8.19 -26.87
C ALA A 12 10.94 9.08 -26.96
N LEU A 13 10.17 9.15 -25.87
CA LEU A 13 8.96 9.96 -25.77
C LEU A 13 9.20 11.36 -25.17
N ASP A 14 10.43 11.64 -24.73
CA ASP A 14 10.80 12.87 -24.01
C ASP A 14 9.89 13.13 -22.79
N VAL A 15 9.71 12.09 -21.96
CA VAL A 15 8.89 12.16 -20.74
C VAL A 15 9.70 11.80 -19.51
N GLY A 16 9.33 12.39 -18.36
CA GLY A 16 9.94 12.04 -17.08
C GLY A 16 9.49 10.67 -16.58
N LEU A 17 10.41 9.98 -15.90
CA LEU A 17 10.24 8.66 -15.31
C LEU A 17 10.82 8.66 -13.88
N TRP A 18 10.08 8.13 -12.93
CA TRP A 18 10.47 8.11 -11.53
C TRP A 18 10.20 6.74 -10.91
N LEU A 19 11.17 6.18 -10.19
CA LEU A 19 10.89 5.18 -9.18
C LEU A 19 10.21 5.87 -8.00
N VAL A 20 9.11 5.33 -7.49
CA VAL A 20 8.30 6.02 -6.47
C VAL A 20 7.94 5.12 -5.28
N GLY A 21 7.67 5.75 -4.14
CA GLY A 21 7.04 5.08 -3.01
C GLY A 21 7.94 4.13 -2.25
N GLY A 22 7.40 2.94 -1.95
CA GLY A 22 8.07 1.95 -1.09
C GLY A 22 9.42 1.50 -1.64
N GLY A 23 9.57 1.44 -2.97
CA GLY A 23 10.85 1.06 -3.59
C GLY A 23 11.98 2.02 -3.24
N VAL A 24 11.75 3.33 -3.34
CA VAL A 24 12.78 4.34 -3.00
C VAL A 24 13.15 4.30 -1.52
N ARG A 25 12.13 4.18 -0.65
CA ARG A 25 12.33 4.02 0.80
C ARG A 25 13.14 2.78 1.14
N ASP A 26 12.83 1.65 0.50
CA ASP A 26 13.47 0.36 0.77
C ASP A 26 14.94 0.38 0.33
N LEU A 27 15.24 1.00 -0.82
CA LEU A 27 16.61 1.25 -1.27
C LEU A 27 17.38 2.11 -0.28
N ALA A 28 16.77 3.17 0.27
CA ALA A 28 17.43 4.06 1.22
C ALA A 28 17.89 3.33 2.50
N VAL A 29 17.20 2.27 2.90
CA VAL A 29 17.58 1.40 4.03
C VAL A 29 18.22 0.08 3.61
N ARG A 30 18.71 -0.01 2.36
CA ARG A 30 19.41 -1.17 1.79
C ARG A 30 18.62 -2.48 1.87
N ARG A 31 17.30 -2.39 1.74
CA ARG A 31 16.43 -3.56 1.58
C ARG A 31 16.29 -3.89 0.08
N PRO A 32 16.13 -5.17 -0.28
CA PRO A 32 15.89 -5.56 -1.66
C PRO A 32 14.55 -5.00 -2.15
N LEU A 33 14.52 -4.59 -3.42
CA LEU A 33 13.27 -4.26 -4.10
C LEU A 33 12.51 -5.55 -4.40
N HIS A 34 11.24 -5.59 -4.03
CA HIS A 34 10.34 -6.69 -4.37
C HIS A 34 9.39 -6.32 -5.52
N ASP A 35 8.90 -5.07 -5.50
CA ASP A 35 8.02 -4.50 -6.51
C ASP A 35 8.68 -3.21 -7.05
N VAL A 36 8.67 -3.01 -8.37
CA VAL A 36 9.18 -1.78 -9.01
C VAL A 36 7.99 -0.95 -9.47
N ASP A 37 7.65 0.06 -8.67
CA ASP A 37 6.61 1.04 -8.96
C ASP A 37 7.23 2.25 -9.68
N LEU A 38 6.89 2.45 -10.95
CA LEU A 38 7.31 3.64 -11.71
C LEU A 38 6.16 4.59 -11.94
N ALA A 39 6.41 5.87 -11.68
CA ALA A 39 5.58 6.96 -12.14
C ALA A 39 6.15 7.55 -13.42
N PHE A 40 5.29 7.97 -14.36
CA PHE A 40 5.73 8.62 -15.60
C PHE A 40 4.83 9.79 -15.97
N ALA A 41 5.39 10.77 -16.69
CA ALA A 41 4.65 11.87 -17.28
C ALA A 41 4.16 11.49 -18.69
N GLY A 42 3.04 12.06 -19.13
CA GLY A 42 2.52 11.87 -20.49
C GLY A 42 1.37 10.87 -20.60
N ASP A 43 1.16 10.35 -21.82
CA ASP A 43 0.03 9.48 -22.15
C ASP A 43 0.28 8.02 -21.73
N PRO A 44 -0.62 7.40 -20.95
CA PRO A 44 -0.43 6.02 -20.48
C PRO A 44 -0.34 4.99 -21.60
N SER A 45 -1.20 5.11 -22.62
CA SER A 45 -1.22 4.13 -23.71
C SER A 45 0.08 4.20 -24.50
N ALA A 46 0.48 5.40 -24.91
CA ALA A 46 1.72 5.62 -25.64
C ALA A 46 2.96 5.12 -24.87
N PHE A 47 3.04 5.41 -23.57
CA PHE A 47 4.16 4.95 -22.75
C PHE A 47 4.19 3.44 -22.62
N VAL A 48 3.06 2.82 -22.24
CA VAL A 48 2.96 1.36 -22.07
C VAL A 48 3.24 0.62 -23.38
N ASP A 49 2.72 1.10 -24.51
CA ASP A 49 2.99 0.54 -25.84
C ASP A 49 4.48 0.64 -26.18
N ALA A 50 5.12 1.77 -25.87
CA ALA A 50 6.55 1.95 -26.10
C ALA A 50 7.40 1.00 -25.24
N VAL A 51 7.05 0.75 -23.98
CA VAL A 51 7.76 -0.23 -23.14
C VAL A 51 7.54 -1.65 -23.68
N ALA A 52 6.30 -2.04 -23.95
CA ALA A 52 5.97 -3.38 -24.44
C ALA A 52 6.62 -3.70 -25.79
N ALA A 53 6.71 -2.74 -26.71
CA ALA A 53 7.37 -2.93 -28.00
C ALA A 53 8.87 -3.28 -27.90
N ARG A 54 9.52 -2.96 -26.77
CA ARG A 54 10.92 -3.27 -26.49
C ARG A 54 11.11 -4.63 -25.79
N CYS A 55 10.02 -5.25 -25.33
CA CYS A 55 10.06 -6.50 -24.57
C CYS A 55 9.02 -7.49 -25.14
N PRO A 56 9.39 -8.32 -26.14
CA PRO A 56 8.43 -9.16 -26.86
C PRO A 56 7.82 -10.31 -26.05
N GLU A 57 8.35 -10.64 -24.87
CA GLU A 57 7.93 -11.76 -24.02
C GLU A 57 7.22 -11.31 -22.72
N VAL A 58 6.51 -10.17 -22.77
CA VAL A 58 5.83 -9.61 -21.59
C VAL A 58 4.32 -9.70 -21.70
N THR A 59 3.65 -9.84 -20.55
CA THR A 59 2.22 -9.63 -20.41
C THR A 59 1.95 -8.18 -19.99
N VAL A 60 0.85 -7.61 -20.49
CA VAL A 60 0.43 -6.25 -20.17
C VAL A 60 -1.01 -6.26 -19.66
N GLU A 61 -1.21 -5.78 -18.43
CA GLU A 61 -2.53 -5.61 -17.84
C GLU A 61 -2.81 -4.13 -17.62
N ARG A 62 -3.77 -3.57 -18.36
CA ARG A 62 -4.11 -2.13 -18.28
C ARG A 62 -5.30 -1.89 -17.38
N THR A 63 -5.23 -0.80 -16.62
CA THR A 63 -6.38 -0.26 -15.86
C THR A 63 -6.61 1.20 -16.24
N ASP A 64 -7.36 1.41 -17.32
CA ASP A 64 -7.54 2.71 -17.97
C ASP A 64 -8.10 3.79 -17.04
N ARG A 65 -9.04 3.41 -16.15
CA ARG A 65 -9.65 4.32 -15.16
C ARG A 65 -8.60 5.08 -14.33
N PHE A 66 -7.48 4.44 -14.05
CA PHE A 66 -6.44 4.97 -13.16
C PHE A 66 -5.17 5.38 -13.90
N GLY A 67 -5.10 5.15 -15.23
CA GLY A 67 -3.90 5.37 -16.02
C GLY A 67 -2.72 4.54 -15.52
N THR A 68 -2.99 3.31 -15.12
CA THR A 68 -1.97 2.37 -14.61
C THR A 68 -1.90 1.14 -15.50
N ALA A 69 -0.74 0.51 -15.54
CA ALA A 69 -0.55 -0.77 -16.20
C ALA A 69 0.48 -1.61 -15.45
N THR A 70 0.27 -2.93 -15.43
CA THR A 70 1.28 -3.89 -15.01
C THR A 70 1.93 -4.46 -16.26
N ILE A 71 3.27 -4.43 -16.34
CA ILE A 71 4.04 -5.16 -17.34
C ILE A 71 4.85 -6.23 -16.62
N ALA A 72 4.66 -7.50 -16.98
CA ALA A 72 5.30 -8.61 -16.31
C ALA A 72 5.93 -9.59 -17.30
N SER A 73 7.03 -10.20 -16.86
CA SER A 73 7.72 -11.34 -17.48
C SER A 73 7.85 -12.44 -16.43
N ASP A 74 8.39 -13.59 -16.79
CA ASP A 74 8.65 -14.69 -15.84
C ASP A 74 9.64 -14.28 -14.73
N GLU A 75 10.50 -13.29 -14.98
CA GLU A 75 11.59 -12.88 -14.07
C GLU A 75 11.32 -11.57 -13.32
N ALA A 76 10.48 -10.70 -13.87
CA ALA A 76 10.31 -9.34 -13.36
C ALA A 76 8.91 -8.77 -13.60
N ARG A 77 8.46 -7.91 -12.69
CA ARG A 77 7.19 -7.19 -12.73
C ARG A 77 7.44 -5.69 -12.57
N LEU A 78 6.76 -4.91 -13.39
CA LEU A 78 6.81 -3.46 -13.41
C LEU A 78 5.39 -2.89 -13.31
N ASP A 79 5.13 -2.14 -12.25
CA ASP A 79 3.86 -1.43 -12.08
C ASP A 79 4.05 0.03 -12.52
N LEU A 80 3.36 0.41 -13.60
CA LEU A 80 3.43 1.73 -14.23
C LEU A 80 2.22 2.57 -13.84
N ALA A 81 2.44 3.80 -13.43
CA ALA A 81 1.37 4.76 -13.13
C ALA A 81 1.65 6.13 -13.72
N ARG A 82 0.68 6.71 -14.43
CA ARG A 82 0.81 8.12 -14.81
C ARG A 82 0.79 9.01 -13.58
N LEU A 83 1.50 10.14 -13.63
CA LEU A 83 1.39 11.19 -12.64
C LEU A 83 -0.08 11.63 -12.48
N ARG A 84 -0.56 11.66 -11.23
CA ARG A 84 -1.95 12.02 -10.97
C ARG A 84 -2.19 12.77 -9.67
N THR A 85 -3.24 13.58 -9.66
CA THR A 85 -3.86 14.12 -8.45
C THR A 85 -5.13 13.34 -8.14
N GLU A 86 -5.45 13.23 -6.86
CA GLU A 86 -6.66 12.57 -6.37
C GLU A 86 -7.55 13.58 -5.66
N ARG A 87 -8.87 13.49 -5.90
CA ARG A 87 -9.88 14.24 -5.17
C ARG A 87 -10.90 13.28 -4.57
N TYR A 88 -11.12 13.40 -3.27
CA TYR A 88 -12.07 12.59 -2.53
C TYR A 88 -13.34 13.39 -2.30
N VAL A 89 -14.44 12.98 -2.93
CA VAL A 89 -15.71 13.71 -2.87
C VAL A 89 -16.41 13.50 -1.53
N VAL A 90 -16.31 12.28 -0.99
CA VAL A 90 -16.81 11.89 0.33
C VAL A 90 -15.79 10.97 0.99
N PRO A 91 -15.78 10.88 2.34
CA PRO A 91 -14.90 9.96 3.05
C PRO A 91 -15.08 8.51 2.58
N GLY A 92 -13.97 7.77 2.46
CA GLY A 92 -13.98 6.34 2.09
C GLY A 92 -14.26 6.01 0.62
N ALA A 93 -14.74 6.97 -0.18
CA ALA A 93 -14.95 6.77 -1.61
C ALA A 93 -13.63 6.59 -2.38
N LEU A 94 -13.72 5.88 -3.52
CA LEU A 94 -12.62 5.87 -4.48
C LEU A 94 -12.39 7.30 -5.02
N PRO A 95 -11.14 7.75 -5.16
CA PRO A 95 -10.86 9.10 -5.59
C PRO A 95 -11.21 9.32 -7.06
N GLU A 96 -11.58 10.56 -7.38
CA GLU A 96 -11.52 11.09 -8.74
C GLU A 96 -10.07 11.35 -9.12
N VAL A 97 -9.60 10.71 -10.19
CA VAL A 97 -8.22 10.81 -10.66
C VAL A 97 -8.11 11.77 -11.84
N ARG A 98 -7.16 12.70 -11.77
CA ARG A 98 -6.80 13.60 -12.88
C ARG A 98 -5.30 13.52 -13.15
N ALA A 99 -4.89 13.74 -14.40
CA ALA A 99 -3.48 13.81 -14.75
C ALA A 99 -2.81 14.97 -14.00
N ALA A 100 -1.67 14.70 -13.37
CA ALA A 100 -0.83 15.71 -12.73
C ALA A 100 0.26 16.18 -13.70
N LYS A 101 0.72 17.42 -13.49
CA LYS A 101 1.78 18.03 -14.30
C LYS A 101 3.17 17.88 -13.69
N SER A 102 3.27 17.46 -12.43
CA SER A 102 4.55 17.32 -11.73
C SER A 102 4.53 16.15 -10.76
N ILE A 103 5.71 15.63 -10.45
CA ILE A 103 5.89 14.53 -9.50
C ILE A 103 5.50 14.95 -8.08
N GLU A 104 5.74 16.20 -7.69
CA GLU A 104 5.38 16.73 -6.37
C GLU A 104 3.87 16.67 -6.12
N ALA A 105 3.07 16.94 -7.16
CA ALA A 105 1.61 16.82 -7.08
C ALA A 105 1.14 15.36 -6.94
N ASP A 106 1.86 14.40 -7.53
CA ASP A 106 1.61 12.96 -7.31
C ASP A 106 2.07 12.50 -5.92
N LEU A 107 3.19 13.02 -5.42
CA LEU A 107 3.66 12.70 -4.08
C LEU A 107 2.73 13.27 -3.00
N ALA A 108 2.12 14.44 -3.22
CA ALA A 108 1.22 15.10 -2.27
C ALA A 108 -0.05 14.31 -1.92
N ARG A 109 -0.53 13.44 -2.81
CA ARG A 109 -1.73 12.60 -2.56
C ARG A 109 -1.44 11.35 -1.72
N ARG A 110 -0.17 11.05 -1.44
CA ARG A 110 0.23 9.81 -0.75
C ARG A 110 -0.10 9.84 0.73
N ASP A 111 0.09 8.70 1.39
CA ASP A 111 -0.36 8.47 2.75
C ASP A 111 0.59 9.07 3.80
N PHE A 112 1.88 8.70 3.74
CA PHE A 112 2.90 9.05 4.72
C PHE A 112 4.17 9.61 4.06
N SER A 113 4.90 10.47 4.78
CA SER A 113 6.15 11.09 4.32
C SER A 113 7.16 10.05 3.81
N VAL A 114 7.35 8.97 4.58
CA VAL A 114 8.23 7.83 4.24
C VAL A 114 7.85 7.10 2.94
N ASN A 115 6.65 7.31 2.41
CA ASN A 115 6.18 6.75 1.14
C ASN A 115 6.03 7.83 0.04
N ALA A 116 6.28 9.09 0.36
CA ALA A 116 6.12 10.24 -0.51
C ALA A 116 7.48 10.71 -1.07
N ILE A 117 8.24 9.73 -1.57
CA ILE A 117 9.60 9.88 -2.06
C ILE A 117 9.65 9.36 -3.49
N ALA A 118 10.40 10.04 -4.35
CA ALA A 118 10.67 9.64 -5.71
C ALA A 118 12.17 9.69 -6.03
N LEU A 119 12.62 8.84 -6.93
CA LEU A 119 13.93 8.88 -7.55
C LEU A 119 13.70 9.07 -9.05
N GLU A 120 14.08 10.23 -9.57
CA GLU A 120 14.04 10.52 -11.01
C GLU A 120 15.10 9.69 -11.71
N LEU A 121 14.67 8.88 -12.67
CA LEU A 121 15.53 8.00 -13.47
C LEU A 121 16.02 8.79 -14.69
N ALA A 122 17.07 9.58 -14.48
CA ALA A 122 17.61 10.48 -15.48
C ALA A 122 18.84 9.87 -16.19
N PRO A 123 19.14 10.24 -17.45
CA PRO A 123 20.25 9.65 -18.21
C PRO A 123 21.65 9.87 -17.59
N GLU A 124 21.84 10.93 -16.81
CA GLU A 124 23.16 11.30 -16.26
C GLU A 124 23.31 10.86 -14.81
N VAL A 125 22.45 11.34 -13.92
CA VAL A 125 22.49 11.08 -12.48
C VAL A 125 21.07 11.06 -11.95
N ASP A 126 20.72 9.97 -11.26
CA ASP A 126 19.43 9.86 -10.58
C ASP A 126 19.28 10.94 -9.51
N ARG A 127 18.10 11.57 -9.48
CA ARG A 127 17.81 12.66 -8.54
C ARG A 127 16.77 12.23 -7.53
N LEU A 128 17.13 12.29 -6.25
CA LEU A 128 16.19 12.08 -5.15
C LEU A 128 15.26 13.30 -5.01
N ILE A 129 13.96 13.03 -4.93
CA ILE A 129 12.89 14.01 -4.73
C ILE A 129 12.13 13.61 -3.45
N ASP A 130 12.39 14.33 -2.37
CA ASP A 130 11.78 14.11 -1.06
C ASP A 130 11.23 15.42 -0.47
N PRO A 131 10.10 15.93 -0.99
CA PRO A 131 9.55 17.22 -0.57
C PRO A 131 8.97 17.20 0.84
N TYR A 132 8.72 16.00 1.40
CA TYR A 132 8.10 15.83 2.71
C TYR A 132 9.08 15.34 3.79
N GLY A 133 10.36 15.15 3.49
CA GLY A 133 11.35 14.69 4.46
C GLY A 133 11.13 13.24 4.93
N GLY A 134 10.66 12.38 4.03
CA GLY A 134 10.43 10.96 4.29
C GLY A 134 11.70 10.20 4.68
N ILE A 135 12.86 10.54 4.11
CA ILE A 135 14.14 9.92 4.48
C ILE A 135 14.55 10.31 5.91
N GLU A 136 14.37 11.57 6.28
CA GLU A 136 14.65 12.04 7.64
C GLU A 136 13.71 11.36 8.65
N ASP A 137 12.42 11.29 8.34
CA ASP A 137 11.43 10.60 9.18
C ASP A 137 11.75 9.11 9.33
N LEU A 138 12.19 8.45 8.27
CA LEU A 138 12.62 7.05 8.30
C LEU A 138 13.82 6.86 9.24
N GLY A 139 14.83 7.74 9.15
CA GLY A 139 15.99 7.72 10.04
C GLY A 139 15.65 8.04 11.50
N ALA A 140 14.61 8.85 11.73
CA ALA A 140 14.13 9.22 13.06
C ALA A 140 13.11 8.23 13.66
N GLY A 141 12.72 7.17 12.92
CA GLY A 141 11.69 6.24 13.37
C GLY A 141 10.28 6.85 13.45
N ARG A 142 9.97 7.83 12.59
CA ARG A 142 8.76 8.64 12.66
C ARG A 142 7.77 8.27 11.55
N LEU A 143 6.51 8.04 11.92
CA LEU A 143 5.39 7.94 11.00
C LEU A 143 4.64 9.27 10.98
N ARG A 144 4.62 9.94 9.82
CA ARG A 144 3.95 11.23 9.64
C ARG A 144 3.05 11.23 8.41
N VAL A 145 1.79 11.63 8.58
CA VAL A 145 0.86 11.83 7.44
C VAL A 145 1.17 13.11 6.68
N LEU A 146 0.80 13.17 5.39
CA LEU A 146 1.08 14.34 4.55
C LEU A 146 0.12 15.52 4.77
N HIS A 147 -1.09 15.26 5.26
CA HIS A 147 -2.12 16.28 5.46
C HIS A 147 -3.18 15.84 6.48
N ASP A 148 -3.83 16.81 7.13
CA ASP A 148 -4.80 16.57 8.21
C ASP A 148 -6.03 15.76 7.76
N ARG A 149 -6.34 15.80 6.46
CA ARG A 149 -7.45 15.04 5.88
C ARG A 149 -7.11 13.60 5.51
N SER A 150 -5.89 13.12 5.76
CA SER A 150 -5.40 11.83 5.23
C SER A 150 -6.34 10.65 5.52
N PHE A 151 -6.77 10.48 6.78
CA PHE A 151 -7.68 9.40 7.17
C PHE A 151 -9.15 9.66 6.83
N ILE A 152 -9.53 10.91 6.61
CA ILE A 152 -10.88 11.28 6.12
C ILE A 152 -10.99 10.87 4.65
N ASP A 153 -9.98 11.24 3.86
CA ASP A 153 -9.93 10.96 2.44
C ASP A 153 -9.83 9.44 2.20
N ASP A 154 -9.00 8.73 2.99
CA ASP A 154 -8.92 7.28 2.93
C ASP A 154 -8.58 6.61 4.27
N ALA A 155 -9.59 6.07 4.93
CA ALA A 155 -9.44 5.40 6.22
C ALA A 155 -8.63 4.09 6.14
N THR A 156 -8.43 3.48 4.96
CA THR A 156 -7.52 2.31 4.87
C THR A 156 -6.07 2.69 5.18
N ARG A 157 -5.72 3.98 5.15
CA ARG A 157 -4.41 4.48 5.57
C ARG A 157 -4.10 4.19 7.03
N LEU A 158 -5.11 4.01 7.90
CA LEU A 158 -4.89 3.53 9.28
C LEU A 158 -4.19 2.16 9.26
N TRP A 159 -4.67 1.25 8.41
CA TRP A 159 -4.09 -0.08 8.26
C TRP A 159 -2.73 -0.06 7.56
N ARG A 160 -2.62 0.72 6.49
CA ARG A 160 -1.35 0.90 5.76
C ARG A 160 -0.28 1.52 6.66
N GLY A 161 -0.65 2.45 7.51
CA GLY A 161 0.21 3.07 8.51
C GLY A 161 0.72 2.05 9.51
N ALA A 162 -0.16 1.21 10.06
CA ALA A 162 0.23 0.17 11.02
C ALA A 162 1.21 -0.83 10.40
N ARG A 163 0.97 -1.22 9.15
CA ARG A 163 1.87 -2.09 8.39
C ARG A 163 3.23 -1.43 8.14
N THR A 164 3.23 -0.17 7.70
CA THR A 164 4.48 0.58 7.46
C THR A 164 5.27 0.75 8.77
N ALA A 165 4.60 1.14 9.85
CA ALA A 165 5.19 1.27 11.17
C ALA A 165 5.76 -0.06 11.70
N ALA A 166 5.11 -1.20 11.45
CA ALA A 166 5.62 -2.51 11.83
C ALA A 166 6.83 -2.97 11.00
N LEU A 167 6.91 -2.57 9.74
CA LEU A 167 8.00 -2.96 8.85
C LEU A 167 9.29 -2.17 9.07
N PHE A 168 9.18 -0.91 9.50
CA PHE A 168 10.29 0.02 9.64
C PHE A 168 10.49 0.53 11.08
N ASP A 169 9.80 -0.09 12.04
CA ASP A 169 9.87 0.26 13.47
C ASP A 169 9.60 1.76 13.72
N LEU A 170 8.56 2.27 13.05
CA LEU A 170 8.14 3.67 13.17
C LEU A 170 7.07 3.84 14.25
N GLU A 171 7.03 5.03 14.85
CA GLU A 171 5.96 5.47 15.74
C GLU A 171 5.33 6.78 15.22
N PRO A 172 4.01 6.96 15.34
CA PRO A 172 3.34 8.18 14.89
C PRO A 172 3.81 9.39 15.70
N ASP A 173 4.04 10.50 15.02
CA ASP A 173 4.25 11.77 15.72
C ASP A 173 2.96 12.25 16.41
N ALA A 174 3.07 13.26 17.28
CA ALA A 174 1.92 13.72 18.08
C ALA A 174 0.74 14.23 17.23
N ALA A 175 0.99 14.77 16.04
CA ALA A 175 -0.07 15.19 15.13
C ALA A 175 -0.74 13.96 14.49
N THR A 176 0.05 13.02 13.98
CA THR A 176 -0.42 11.79 13.35
C THR A 176 -1.18 10.91 14.33
N ALA A 177 -0.73 10.81 15.59
CA ALA A 177 -1.43 10.06 16.62
C ALA A 177 -2.85 10.61 16.87
N ARG A 178 -2.99 11.94 16.98
CA ARG A 178 -4.31 12.59 17.10
C ARG A 178 -5.19 12.32 15.87
N LEU A 179 -4.61 12.40 14.68
CA LEU A 179 -5.34 12.13 13.43
C LEU A 179 -5.74 10.66 13.31
N ILE A 180 -4.94 9.72 13.83
CA ILE A 180 -5.29 8.29 13.92
C ILE A 180 -6.54 8.13 14.79
N ASP A 181 -6.55 8.70 16.00
CA ASP A 181 -7.68 8.61 16.93
C ASP A 181 -8.96 9.21 16.32
N GLU A 182 -8.84 10.40 15.70
CA GLU A 182 -9.96 11.04 15.00
C GLU A 182 -10.42 10.24 13.77
N GLY A 183 -9.50 9.55 13.11
CA GLY A 183 -9.70 8.76 11.90
C GLY A 183 -10.50 7.48 12.13
N LEU A 184 -10.50 6.95 13.36
CA LEU A 184 -11.20 5.70 13.70
C LEU A 184 -12.70 5.75 13.38
N ARG A 185 -13.33 6.93 13.44
CA ARG A 185 -14.77 7.08 13.11
C ARG A 185 -15.09 6.79 11.64
N TRP A 186 -14.10 6.80 10.76
CA TRP A 186 -14.27 6.58 9.33
C TRP A 186 -14.02 5.12 8.91
N THR A 187 -13.70 4.21 9.84
CA THR A 187 -13.47 2.81 9.47
C THR A 187 -14.71 2.10 8.96
N GLU A 188 -15.92 2.59 9.29
CA GLU A 188 -17.18 2.08 8.74
C GLU A 188 -17.32 2.36 7.24
N GLU A 189 -16.72 3.46 6.75
CA GLU A 189 -16.76 3.85 5.33
C GLU A 189 -15.85 2.99 4.44
N ILE A 190 -14.97 2.17 5.03
CA ILE A 190 -14.11 1.27 4.29
C ILE A 190 -14.94 0.07 3.80
N SER A 191 -15.01 -0.16 2.49
CA SER A 191 -15.67 -1.35 1.97
C SER A 191 -15.03 -2.63 2.49
N GLY A 192 -15.83 -3.69 2.68
CA GLY A 192 -15.31 -4.98 3.13
C GLY A 192 -14.20 -5.52 2.23
N THR A 193 -14.39 -5.44 0.91
CA THR A 193 -13.36 -5.81 -0.08
C THR A 193 -12.02 -5.13 0.13
N ARG A 194 -12.00 -3.86 0.54
CA ARG A 194 -10.77 -3.10 0.81
C ARG A 194 -10.14 -3.52 2.15
N LEU A 195 -10.95 -3.81 3.17
CA LEU A 195 -10.45 -4.40 4.42
C LEU A 195 -9.82 -5.77 4.18
N TRP A 196 -10.45 -6.62 3.37
CA TRP A 196 -9.92 -7.92 2.98
C TRP A 196 -8.59 -7.80 2.23
N ALA A 197 -8.48 -6.84 1.30
CA ALA A 197 -7.23 -6.56 0.61
C ALA A 197 -6.11 -6.14 1.58
N GLU A 198 -6.39 -5.28 2.55
CA GLU A 198 -5.41 -4.90 3.58
C GLU A 198 -5.00 -6.06 4.48
N LEU A 199 -5.93 -6.97 4.79
CA LEU A 199 -5.64 -8.21 5.49
C LEU A 199 -4.71 -9.12 4.66
N ALA A 200 -4.98 -9.25 3.36
CA ALA A 200 -4.15 -10.03 2.44
C ALA A 200 -2.73 -9.46 2.32
N TYR A 201 -2.58 -8.13 2.21
CA TYR A 201 -1.25 -7.50 2.23
C TYR A 201 -0.52 -7.74 3.54
N THR A 202 -1.23 -7.75 4.67
CA THR A 202 -0.65 -8.06 5.99
C THR A 202 -0.20 -9.52 6.08
N ALA A 203 -0.96 -10.44 5.51
CA ALA A 203 -0.60 -11.85 5.43
C ALA A 203 0.65 -12.10 4.56
N GLY A 204 0.82 -11.31 3.49
CA GLY A 204 1.88 -11.51 2.49
C GLY A 204 3.20 -10.76 2.73
N ARG A 205 3.20 -9.59 3.38
CA ARG A 205 4.39 -8.71 3.45
C ARG A 205 5.30 -8.91 4.67
N GLY A 206 5.10 -9.97 5.45
CA GLY A 206 5.84 -10.23 6.68
C GLY A 206 5.46 -9.27 7.83
N ARG A 207 5.95 -9.54 9.06
CA ARG A 207 5.62 -8.76 10.28
C ARG A 207 4.12 -8.64 10.56
N ALA A 208 3.33 -9.65 10.20
CA ALA A 208 1.88 -9.65 10.39
C ALA A 208 1.48 -9.42 11.86
N LEU A 209 2.16 -10.09 12.80
CA LEU A 209 1.95 -9.89 14.23
C LEU A 209 2.19 -8.43 14.65
N GLY A 210 3.34 -7.86 14.30
CA GLY A 210 3.67 -6.47 14.64
C GLY A 210 2.74 -5.43 14.02
N THR A 211 2.13 -5.77 12.87
CA THR A 211 1.06 -4.96 12.25
C THR A 211 -0.22 -5.04 13.07
N LEU A 212 -0.65 -6.25 13.45
CA LEU A 212 -1.85 -6.46 14.26
C LEU A 212 -1.73 -5.86 15.66
N GLU A 213 -0.56 -5.94 16.30
CA GLU A 213 -0.30 -5.30 17.59
C GLU A 213 -0.43 -3.78 17.52
N ARG A 214 0.00 -3.17 16.41
CA ARG A 214 -0.18 -1.72 16.17
C ARG A 214 -1.64 -1.38 15.89
N LEU A 215 -2.33 -2.17 15.08
CA LEU A 215 -3.76 -2.00 14.83
C LEU A 215 -4.59 -2.09 16.12
N GLU A 216 -4.24 -3.02 17.01
CA GLU A 216 -4.87 -3.15 18.33
C GLU A 216 -4.56 -1.93 19.20
N ARG A 217 -3.28 -1.51 19.28
CA ARG A 217 -2.85 -0.34 20.06
C ARG A 217 -3.52 0.95 19.59
N TRP A 218 -3.71 1.11 18.28
CA TRP A 218 -4.36 2.27 17.67
C TRP A 218 -5.89 2.17 17.69
N GLY A 219 -6.47 1.09 18.21
CA GLY A 219 -7.93 0.90 18.27
C GLY A 219 -8.62 0.55 16.95
N VAL A 220 -7.86 0.36 15.87
CA VAL A 220 -8.39 0.11 14.51
C VAL A 220 -9.14 -1.21 14.44
N LEU A 221 -8.68 -2.27 15.11
CA LEU A 221 -9.38 -3.56 15.08
C LEU A 221 -10.81 -3.43 15.63
N ARG A 222 -10.96 -2.79 16.79
CA ARG A 222 -12.27 -2.57 17.43
C ARG A 222 -13.15 -1.60 16.66
N SER A 223 -12.57 -0.61 15.98
CA SER A 223 -13.33 0.32 15.15
C SER A 223 -13.82 -0.34 13.84
N VAL A 224 -13.15 -1.39 13.35
CA VAL A 224 -13.65 -2.21 12.25
C VAL A 224 -14.82 -3.08 12.68
N HIS A 225 -14.71 -3.72 13.86
CA HIS A 225 -15.82 -4.45 14.48
C HIS A 225 -15.61 -4.55 16.00
N PRO A 226 -16.61 -4.29 16.86
CA PRO A 226 -16.41 -4.23 18.32
C PRO A 226 -15.84 -5.52 18.94
N GLY A 227 -16.17 -6.68 18.36
CA GLY A 227 -15.65 -7.98 18.78
C GLY A 227 -14.33 -8.39 18.12
N PHE A 228 -13.68 -7.51 17.35
CA PHE A 228 -12.41 -7.81 16.70
C PHE A 228 -11.24 -7.32 17.54
N CYS A 229 -10.40 -8.26 17.96
CA CYS A 229 -9.19 -8.01 18.73
C CYS A 229 -8.11 -9.03 18.39
N LEU A 230 -6.87 -8.74 18.78
CA LEU A 230 -5.77 -9.70 18.71
C LEU A 230 -5.81 -10.64 19.93
N ALA A 231 -6.39 -11.83 19.76
CA ALA A 231 -6.42 -12.86 20.81
C ALA A 231 -5.00 -13.36 21.15
N PRO A 232 -4.70 -13.71 22.42
CA PRO A 232 -3.39 -14.25 22.82
C PRO A 232 -2.98 -15.50 22.03
N GLU A 233 -3.92 -16.38 21.72
CA GLU A 233 -3.72 -17.59 20.93
C GLU A 233 -3.32 -17.25 19.48
N SER A 234 -4.02 -16.27 18.88
CA SER A 234 -3.68 -15.75 17.55
C SER A 234 -2.30 -15.11 17.55
N ALA A 235 -1.97 -14.30 18.56
CA ALA A 235 -0.66 -13.69 18.68
C ALA A 235 0.45 -14.75 18.77
N ALA A 236 0.29 -15.74 19.65
CA ALA A 236 1.24 -16.85 19.81
C ALA A 236 1.40 -17.69 18.53
N ALA A 237 0.31 -17.92 17.80
CA ALA A 237 0.34 -18.65 16.53
C ALA A 237 1.05 -17.87 15.41
N LEU A 238 0.93 -16.54 15.40
CA LEU A 238 1.55 -15.67 14.40
C LEU A 238 3.03 -15.37 14.66
N GLN A 239 3.50 -15.47 15.91
CA GLN A 239 4.93 -15.31 16.25
C GLN A 239 5.85 -16.24 15.44
N ARG A 240 5.37 -17.44 15.12
CA ARG A 240 6.18 -18.51 14.50
C ARG A 240 5.92 -18.67 13.00
N ARG A 241 5.09 -17.82 12.39
CA ARG A 241 4.63 -18.03 11.01
C ARG A 241 5.09 -16.90 10.06
N HIS A 242 5.62 -17.34 8.93
CA HIS A 242 6.05 -16.53 7.80
C HIS A 242 4.86 -16.16 6.90
N PRO A 243 5.06 -15.32 5.85
CA PRO A 243 3.99 -14.99 4.92
C PRO A 243 3.16 -16.21 4.51
N MET A 244 1.84 -16.06 4.49
CA MET A 244 0.93 -17.16 4.22
C MET A 244 -0.29 -16.68 3.41
N PRO A 245 -1.01 -17.59 2.73
CA PRO A 245 -2.27 -17.26 2.08
C PRO A 245 -3.25 -16.60 3.05
N VAL A 246 -3.99 -15.60 2.56
CA VAL A 246 -4.88 -14.77 3.39
C VAL A 246 -5.96 -15.59 4.09
N GLU A 247 -6.41 -16.70 3.49
CA GLU A 247 -7.41 -17.62 4.06
C GLU A 247 -6.89 -18.26 5.34
N ARG A 248 -5.63 -18.76 5.29
CA ARG A 248 -4.98 -19.36 6.47
C ARG A 248 -4.67 -18.31 7.53
N PHE A 249 -4.27 -17.11 7.10
CA PHE A 249 -4.02 -16.01 8.02
C PHE A 249 -5.30 -15.59 8.75
N ALA A 250 -6.40 -15.42 8.02
CA ALA A 250 -7.71 -15.12 8.57
C ALA A 250 -8.18 -16.21 9.54
N ALA A 251 -7.93 -17.49 9.23
CA ALA A 251 -8.28 -18.59 10.12
C ALA A 251 -7.51 -18.52 11.46
N VAL A 252 -6.20 -18.28 11.42
CA VAL A 252 -5.39 -18.10 12.64
C VAL A 252 -5.83 -16.89 13.46
N LEU A 253 -6.17 -15.80 12.78
CA LEU A 253 -6.54 -14.55 13.42
C LEU A 253 -7.95 -14.56 14.01
N LEU A 254 -8.92 -15.14 13.30
CA LEU A 254 -10.33 -14.97 13.59
C LEU A 254 -10.97 -16.21 14.24
N ALA A 255 -10.45 -17.43 14.04
CA ALA A 255 -11.07 -18.63 14.61
C ALA A 255 -11.28 -18.58 16.14
N PRO A 256 -10.34 -18.04 16.95
CA PRO A 256 -10.54 -17.91 18.39
C PRO A 256 -11.62 -16.91 18.82
N LEU A 257 -12.07 -16.02 17.92
CA LEU A 257 -12.99 -14.95 18.26
C LEU A 257 -14.45 -15.42 18.20
N ALA A 258 -15.24 -15.07 19.22
CA ALA A 258 -16.68 -15.32 19.23
C ALA A 258 -17.41 -14.58 18.11
N ALA A 259 -16.92 -13.39 17.72
CA ALA A 259 -17.50 -12.55 16.69
C ALA A 259 -17.01 -12.87 15.25
N ARG A 260 -16.30 -13.99 15.05
CA ARG A 260 -15.63 -14.32 13.78
C ARG A 260 -16.52 -14.23 12.54
N ASP A 261 -17.77 -14.70 12.60
CA ASP A 261 -18.67 -14.71 11.44
C ASP A 261 -19.09 -13.28 11.06
N ALA A 262 -19.41 -12.43 12.03
CA ALA A 262 -19.72 -11.02 11.82
C ALA A 262 -18.50 -10.24 11.29
N ILE A 263 -17.29 -10.59 11.74
CA ILE A 263 -16.05 -10.00 11.23
C ILE A 263 -15.84 -10.43 9.77
N LEU A 264 -16.00 -11.71 9.44
CA LEU A 264 -15.88 -12.20 8.05
C LEU A 264 -16.90 -11.54 7.11
N GLU A 265 -18.11 -11.29 7.59
CA GLU A 265 -19.13 -10.54 6.86
C GLU A 265 -18.72 -9.08 6.64
N ARG A 266 -18.22 -8.41 7.69
CA ARG A 266 -17.70 -7.02 7.61
C ARG A 266 -16.58 -6.87 6.59
N PHE A 267 -15.73 -7.88 6.49
CA PHE A 267 -14.64 -7.96 5.52
C PHE A 267 -15.10 -8.40 4.13
N GLN A 268 -16.38 -8.77 3.95
CA GLN A 268 -16.88 -9.38 2.72
C GLN A 268 -15.97 -10.53 2.27
N ALA A 269 -15.48 -11.33 3.23
CA ALA A 269 -14.48 -12.36 2.98
C ALA A 269 -14.99 -13.38 1.94
N PRO A 270 -14.14 -13.83 0.99
CA PRO A 270 -14.51 -14.85 0.01
C PRO A 270 -15.00 -16.15 0.65
N GLY A 271 -15.82 -16.92 -0.07
CA GLY A 271 -16.38 -18.19 0.43
C GLY A 271 -15.31 -19.15 0.95
N ALA A 272 -14.25 -19.37 0.16
CA ALA A 272 -13.12 -20.21 0.55
C ALA A 272 -12.49 -19.77 1.88
N ALA A 273 -12.33 -18.46 2.12
CA ALA A 273 -11.78 -17.96 3.37
C ALA A 273 -12.70 -18.25 4.56
N ARG A 274 -14.01 -18.11 4.38
CA ARG A 274 -15.02 -18.40 5.42
C ARG A 274 -14.99 -19.88 5.81
N GLU A 275 -14.90 -20.76 4.82
CA GLU A 275 -14.79 -22.21 5.03
C GLU A 275 -13.55 -22.56 5.87
N VAL A 276 -12.36 -22.07 5.48
CA VAL A 276 -11.12 -22.36 6.23
C VAL A 276 -11.18 -21.85 7.68
N VAL A 277 -11.76 -20.67 7.91
CA VAL A 277 -11.91 -20.12 9.27
C VAL A 277 -12.88 -20.96 10.10
N GLN A 278 -13.99 -21.40 9.52
CA GLN A 278 -15.00 -22.21 10.20
C GLN A 278 -14.48 -23.61 10.53
N GLU A 279 -13.72 -24.23 9.62
CA GLU A 279 -13.07 -25.52 9.88
C GLU A 279 -12.05 -25.43 11.02
N THR A 280 -11.28 -24.35 11.06
CA THR A 280 -10.26 -24.12 12.11
C THR A 280 -10.87 -23.84 13.49
N ALA A 281 -12.12 -23.35 13.53
CA ALA A 281 -12.83 -23.05 14.77
C ALA A 281 -13.57 -24.25 15.39
N ARG A 282 -13.61 -25.41 14.71
CA ARG A 282 -14.20 -26.66 15.20
C ARG A 282 -13.18 -27.49 15.96
#